data_AF-A0A9C7QKA6-F1
#
_entry.id   AF-A0A9C7QKA6-F1
#
_cell.length_a   1.000
_cell.length_b   1.000
_cell.length_c   1.000
_cell.angle_alpha   90.00
_cell.angle_beta   90.00
_cell.angle_gamma   90.00
#
_symmetry.space_group_name_H-M   'P 1'
#
loop_
_entity.id
_entity.type
_entity.pdbx_description
1 polymer ?
#
loop_
_entity_poly.entity_id
_entity_poly.type
_entity_poly.pdbx_seq_one_letter_code
_entity_poly.pdbx_strand_id
1 'polypeptide(L)'
;MRQIINTLLQLQRLRDRSVKDMTVALAKQQQVCLGYDNNIKALGYLIQKTSVGDETPTVESLKNVAGYKGTLRSVIAWQEQEKTLAKIKEGRIQKNLVAAACQEKVVAMTLDEKRHEMHDAAAVKAQKAVDEIAAQCWLRQKTLGS
;
A
#
# COMPACT_ATOMS: atom_id res chain seq x y z
N MET A 1 8.14 12.53 28.25
CA MET A 1 7.79 13.15 26.96
C MET A 1 8.73 12.76 25.83
N ARG A 2 10.06 12.99 25.93
CA ARG A 2 11.03 12.55 24.88
C ARG A 2 10.98 11.06 24.55
N GLN A 3 10.87 10.18 25.56
CA GLN A 3 10.76 8.73 25.34
C GLN A 3 9.50 8.35 24.54
N ILE A 4 8.35 8.96 24.86
CA ILE A 4 7.08 8.72 24.14
C ILE A 4 7.22 9.13 22.66
N ILE A 5 7.81 10.30 22.39
CA ILE A 5 8.07 10.77 21.02
C ILE A 5 9.00 9.80 20.27
N ASN A 6 10.05 9.29 20.93
CA ASN A 6 10.97 8.32 20.32
C ASN A 6 10.26 6.99 20.00
N THR A 7 9.41 6.50 20.90
CA THR A 7 8.60 5.30 20.66
C THR A 7 7.62 5.50 19.51
N LEU A 8 6.94 6.66 19.44
CA LEU A 8 6.04 7.00 18.34
C LEU A 8 6.78 7.12 17.00
N LEU A 9 8.00 7.66 16.99
CA LEU A 9 8.87 7.68 15.81
C LEU A 9 9.25 6.28 15.33
N GLN A 10 9.60 5.37 16.26
CA GLN A 10 9.88 3.98 15.91
C GLN A 10 8.64 3.30 15.34
N LEU A 11 7.48 3.50 15.95
CA LEU A 11 6.22 2.96 15.48
C LEU A 11 5.85 3.51 14.10
N GLN A 12 6.04 4.81 13.85
CA GLN A 12 5.79 5.44 12.56
C GLN A 12 6.62 4.78 11.46
N ARG A 13 7.92 4.53 11.71
CA ARG A 13 8.80 3.84 10.74
C ARG A 13 8.32 2.43 10.42
N LEU A 14 7.85 1.69 11.43
CA LEU A 14 7.30 0.35 11.23
C LEU A 14 6.01 0.38 10.40
N ARG A 15 5.14 1.35 10.64
CA ARG A 15 3.88 1.52 9.89
C ARG A 15 4.13 1.96 8.45
N ASP A 16 5.01 2.93 8.23
CA ASP A 16 5.42 3.37 6.89
C ASP A 16 6.00 2.21 6.07
N ARG A 17 6.88 1.39 6.69
CA ARG A 17 7.39 0.17 6.04
C ARG A 17 6.26 -0.80 5.68
N SER A 18 5.33 -1.05 6.60
CA SER A 18 4.17 -1.92 6.33
C SER A 18 3.33 -1.44 5.15
N VAL A 19 3.10 -0.12 5.02
CA VAL A 19 2.38 0.46 3.88
C VAL A 19 3.13 0.26 2.58
N LYS A 20 4.45 0.48 2.58
CA LYS A 20 5.32 0.27 1.41
C LYS A 20 5.32 -1.20 0.96
N ASP A 21 5.50 -2.12 1.91
CA ASP A 21 5.51 -3.55 1.62
C ASP A 21 4.17 -4.02 1.03
N MET A 22 3.05 -3.53 1.56
CA MET A 22 1.71 -3.84 1.03
C MET A 22 1.47 -3.21 -0.35
N THR A 23 1.99 -2.00 -0.59
CA THR A 23 1.92 -1.35 -1.90
C THR A 23 2.65 -2.17 -2.96
N VAL A 24 3.86 -2.65 -2.64
CA VAL A 24 4.63 -3.52 -3.53
C VAL A 24 3.91 -4.84 -3.77
N ALA A 25 3.34 -5.45 -2.72
CA ALA A 25 2.56 -6.68 -2.86
C ALA A 25 1.32 -6.50 -3.75
N LEU A 26 0.65 -5.35 -3.67
CA LEU A 26 -0.49 -5.01 -4.51
C LEU A 26 -0.08 -4.89 -5.98
N ALA A 27 0.99 -4.14 -6.26
CA ALA A 27 1.51 -3.98 -7.62
C ALA A 27 1.91 -5.33 -8.24
N LYS A 28 2.59 -6.19 -7.47
CA LYS A 28 2.94 -7.54 -7.91
C LYS A 28 1.71 -8.37 -8.23
N GLN A 29 0.67 -8.29 -7.40
CA GLN A 29 -0.57 -9.04 -7.62
C GLN A 29 -1.33 -8.53 -8.86
N GLN A 30 -1.35 -7.21 -9.09
CA GLN A 30 -1.92 -6.62 -10.31
C GLN A 30 -1.22 -7.12 -11.57
N GLN A 31 0.11 -7.25 -11.53
CA GLN A 31 0.85 -7.80 -12.65
C GLN A 31 0.51 -9.27 -12.93
N VAL A 32 0.21 -10.06 -11.89
CA VAL A 32 -0.29 -11.44 -12.05
C VAL A 32 -1.65 -11.45 -12.74
N CYS A 33 -2.58 -10.58 -12.30
CA CYS A 33 -3.89 -10.42 -12.95
C CYS A 33 -3.76 -10.06 -14.44
N LEU A 34 -2.86 -9.12 -14.77
CA LEU A 34 -2.54 -8.74 -16.16
C LEU A 34 -1.93 -9.90 -16.95
N GLY A 35 -1.08 -10.72 -16.31
CA GLY A 35 -0.53 -11.92 -16.92
C GLY A 35 -1.62 -12.89 -17.38
N TYR A 36 -2.62 -13.14 -16.54
CA TYR A 36 -3.78 -13.97 -16.92
C TYR A 36 -4.58 -13.36 -18.08
N ASP A 37 -4.80 -12.05 -18.08
CA ASP A 37 -5.47 -11.36 -19.20
C ASP A 37 -4.72 -11.53 -20.53
N ASN A 38 -3.40 -11.40 -20.50
CA ASN A 38 -2.57 -11.59 -21.69
C ASN A 38 -2.57 -13.04 -22.17
N ASN A 39 -2.49 -14.01 -21.25
CA ASN A 39 -2.53 -15.42 -21.58
C ASN A 39 -3.86 -15.81 -22.23
N ILE A 40 -4.99 -15.38 -21.66
CA ILE A 40 -6.33 -15.65 -22.20
C ILE A 40 -6.44 -15.11 -23.63
N LYS A 41 -5.99 -13.87 -23.86
CA LYS A 41 -5.97 -13.27 -25.21
C LYS A 41 -5.10 -14.07 -26.19
N ALA A 42 -3.88 -14.42 -25.78
CA ALA A 42 -2.95 -15.18 -26.61
C ALA A 42 -3.49 -16.57 -26.98
N LEU A 43 -4.08 -17.29 -26.03
CA LEU A 43 -4.75 -18.57 -26.26
C LEU A 43 -5.96 -18.40 -27.18
N GLY A 44 -6.73 -17.32 -27.03
CA GLY A 44 -7.82 -16.98 -27.95
C GLY A 44 -7.35 -16.77 -29.39
N TYR A 45 -6.25 -16.03 -29.59
CA TYR A 45 -5.65 -15.89 -30.92
C TYR A 45 -5.12 -17.22 -31.47
N LEU A 46 -4.56 -18.07 -30.62
CA LEU A 46 -4.06 -19.38 -31.04
C LEU A 46 -5.20 -20.29 -31.54
N ILE A 47 -6.36 -20.27 -30.87
CA ILE A 47 -7.56 -20.97 -31.34
C ILE A 47 -7.98 -20.46 -32.72
N GLN A 48 -7.97 -19.14 -32.94
CA GLN A 48 -8.36 -18.53 -34.22
C GLN A 48 -7.41 -18.93 -35.35
N LYS A 49 -6.09 -18.97 -35.07
CA LYS A 49 -5.06 -19.34 -36.05
C LYS A 49 -4.94 -20.84 -36.30
N THR A 50 -5.49 -21.67 -35.42
CA THR A 50 -5.46 -23.12 -35.62
C THR A 50 -6.47 -23.48 -36.72
N SER A 51 -5.98 -23.93 -37.88
CA SER A 51 -6.79 -24.49 -38.96
C SER A 51 -6.07 -25.68 -39.58
N VAL A 52 -6.77 -26.46 -40.41
CA VAL A 52 -6.09 -27.36 -41.33
C VAL A 52 -5.44 -26.49 -42.42
N GLY A 53 -4.21 -26.81 -42.84
CA GLY A 53 -3.46 -26.02 -43.83
C GLY A 53 -4.09 -26.05 -45.23
N ASP A 54 -3.39 -25.50 -46.22
CA ASP A 54 -3.88 -25.35 -47.61
C ASP A 54 -3.99 -26.67 -48.41
N GLU A 55 -3.63 -27.82 -47.80
CA GLU A 55 -3.80 -29.14 -48.40
C GLU A 55 -5.21 -29.70 -48.14
N THR A 56 -5.65 -30.64 -48.99
CA THR A 56 -6.95 -31.32 -48.83
C THR A 56 -7.04 -31.96 -47.44
N PRO A 57 -7.96 -31.48 -46.56
CA PRO A 57 -7.99 -31.91 -45.17
C PRO A 57 -8.38 -33.38 -45.05
N THR A 58 -7.54 -34.18 -44.38
CA THR A 58 -7.89 -35.55 -43.98
C THR A 58 -8.80 -35.57 -42.76
N VAL A 59 -9.57 -36.64 -42.57
CA VAL A 59 -10.45 -36.80 -41.40
C VAL A 59 -9.63 -36.76 -40.10
N GLU A 60 -8.43 -37.32 -40.11
CA GLU A 60 -7.48 -37.31 -39.00
C GLU A 60 -7.01 -35.89 -38.68
N SER A 61 -6.67 -35.09 -39.70
CA SER A 61 -6.25 -33.69 -39.52
C SER A 61 -7.36 -32.83 -38.89
N LEU A 62 -8.61 -33.04 -39.30
CA LEU A 62 -9.78 -32.37 -38.74
C LEU A 62 -10.02 -32.77 -37.28
N LYS A 63 -9.92 -34.07 -36.96
CA LYS A 63 -10.02 -34.57 -35.58
C LYS A 63 -8.94 -33.96 -34.67
N ASN A 64 -7.71 -33.88 -35.16
CA ASN A 64 -6.59 -33.30 -34.40
C ASN A 64 -6.81 -31.81 -34.12
N VAL A 65 -7.19 -31.02 -35.14
CA VAL A 65 -7.49 -29.60 -34.97
C VAL A 65 -8.65 -29.38 -34.00
N ALA A 66 -9.72 -30.19 -34.10
CA ALA A 66 -10.86 -30.11 -33.19
C ALA A 66 -10.46 -30.45 -31.73
N GLY A 67 -9.70 -31.53 -31.52
CA GLY A 67 -9.21 -31.93 -30.20
C GLY A 67 -8.28 -30.89 -29.57
N TYR A 68 -7.37 -30.32 -30.37
CA TYR A 68 -6.48 -29.26 -29.92
C TYR A 68 -7.24 -27.99 -29.53
N LYS A 69 -8.19 -27.53 -30.36
CA LYS A 69 -9.06 -26.40 -30.01
C LYS A 69 -9.88 -26.65 -28.75
N GLY A 70 -10.38 -27.88 -28.56
CA GLY A 70 -11.07 -28.29 -27.34
C GLY A 70 -10.17 -28.14 -26.11
N THR A 71 -8.94 -28.63 -26.20
CA THR A 71 -7.94 -28.50 -25.13
C THR A 71 -7.63 -27.03 -24.81
N LEU A 72 -7.42 -26.20 -25.83
CA LEU A 72 -7.16 -24.76 -25.63
C LEU A 72 -8.35 -24.05 -24.93
N ARG A 73 -9.59 -24.41 -25.27
CA ARG A 73 -10.79 -23.87 -24.60
C ARG A 73 -10.82 -24.26 -23.12
N SER A 74 -10.47 -25.50 -22.78
CA SER A 74 -10.36 -25.94 -21.38
C SER A 74 -9.27 -25.16 -20.62
N VAL A 75 -8.11 -24.93 -21.25
CA VAL A 75 -7.04 -24.12 -20.65
C VAL A 75 -7.49 -22.68 -20.43
N ILE A 76 -8.21 -22.06 -21.38
CA ILE A 76 -8.77 -20.71 -21.21
C ILE A 76 -9.72 -20.66 -20.01
N ALA A 77 -10.65 -21.61 -19.91
CA ALA A 77 -11.58 -21.68 -18.77
C ALA A 77 -10.83 -21.77 -17.43
N TRP A 78 -9.74 -22.55 -17.39
CA TRP A 78 -8.89 -22.63 -16.20
C TRP A 78 -8.18 -21.29 -15.90
N GLN A 79 -7.64 -20.61 -16.91
CA GLN A 79 -7.00 -19.30 -16.75
C GLN A 79 -8.01 -18.24 -16.25
N GLU A 80 -9.27 -18.30 -16.69
CA GLU A 80 -10.34 -17.42 -16.20
C GLU A 80 -10.67 -17.67 -14.71
N GLN A 81 -10.68 -18.94 -14.30
CA GLN A 81 -10.85 -19.30 -12.89
C GLN A 81 -9.67 -18.80 -12.04
N GLU A 82 -8.44 -19.04 -12.47
CA GLU A 82 -7.23 -18.57 -11.77
C GLU A 82 -7.16 -17.05 -11.69
N LYS A 83 -7.56 -16.34 -12.76
CA LYS A 83 -7.69 -14.88 -12.75
C LYS A 83 -8.69 -14.41 -11.70
N THR A 84 -9.81 -15.13 -11.54
CA THR A 84 -10.83 -14.80 -10.54
C THR A 84 -10.28 -14.94 -9.12
N LEU A 85 -9.54 -16.03 -8.85
CA LEU A 85 -8.85 -16.22 -7.56
C LEU A 85 -7.79 -15.15 -7.32
N ALA A 86 -7.03 -14.78 -8.35
CA ALA A 86 -6.03 -13.71 -8.29
C ALA A 86 -6.65 -12.35 -7.97
N LYS A 87 -7.83 -12.03 -8.52
CA LYS A 87 -8.58 -10.80 -8.20
C LYS A 87 -9.13 -10.79 -6.77
N ILE A 88 -9.59 -11.93 -6.26
CA ILE A 88 -10.01 -12.03 -4.85
C ILE A 88 -8.82 -11.73 -3.93
N LYS A 89 -7.65 -12.26 -4.26
CA LYS A 89 -6.40 -11.98 -3.52
C LYS A 89 -5.99 -10.51 -3.63
N GLU A 90 -6.09 -9.90 -4.81
CA GLU A 90 -5.85 -8.47 -5.03
C GLU A 90 -6.75 -7.62 -4.12
N GLY A 91 -8.05 -7.90 -4.09
CA GLY A 91 -8.99 -7.20 -3.22
C GLY A 91 -8.67 -7.33 -1.73
N ARG A 92 -8.17 -8.51 -1.29
CA ARG A 92 -7.69 -8.68 0.09
C ARG A 92 -6.46 -7.83 0.38
N ILE A 93 -5.48 -7.79 -0.52
CA ILE A 93 -4.28 -6.97 -0.36
C ILE A 93 -4.65 -5.49 -0.32
N GLN A 94 -5.57 -5.04 -1.18
CA GLN A 94 -6.03 -3.64 -1.19
C GLN A 94 -6.71 -3.26 0.13
N LYS A 95 -7.60 -4.10 0.67
CA LYS A 95 -8.21 -3.88 2.00
C LYS A 95 -7.16 -3.77 3.10
N ASN A 96 -6.17 -4.66 3.08
CA ASN A 96 -5.08 -4.63 4.06
C ASN A 96 -4.23 -3.36 3.93
N LEU A 97 -3.94 -2.92 2.70
CA LEU A 97 -3.20 -1.69 2.44
C LEU A 97 -3.93 -0.47 3.00
N VAL A 98 -5.24 -0.37 2.78
CA VAL A 98 -6.07 0.72 3.36
C VAL A 98 -5.99 0.68 4.88
N ALA A 99 -6.15 -0.49 5.50
CA ALA A 99 -6.04 -0.62 6.95
C ALA A 99 -4.65 -0.21 7.48
N ALA A 100 -3.58 -0.60 6.80
CA ALA A 100 -2.22 -0.21 7.15
C ALA A 100 -1.98 1.30 7.00
N ALA A 101 -2.51 1.91 5.93
CA ALA A 101 -2.42 3.35 5.70
C ALA A 101 -3.19 4.14 6.78
N CYS A 102 -4.38 3.69 7.18
CA CYS A 102 -5.10 4.28 8.30
C CYS A 102 -4.30 4.21 9.60
N GLN A 103 -3.67 3.06 9.89
CA GLN A 103 -2.83 2.89 11.09
C GLN A 103 -1.59 3.77 11.07
N GLU A 104 -0.93 3.92 9.91
CA GLU A 104 0.17 4.85 9.73
C GLU A 104 -0.27 6.28 10.02
N LYS A 105 -1.40 6.70 9.44
CA LYS A 105 -1.93 8.06 9.60
C LYS A 105 -2.26 8.39 11.06
N VAL A 106 -2.85 7.46 11.80
CA VAL A 106 -3.13 7.62 13.23
C VAL A 106 -1.84 7.90 14.00
N VAL A 107 -0.79 7.10 13.76
CA VAL A 107 0.50 7.27 14.46
C VAL A 107 1.15 8.60 14.08
N ALA A 108 1.08 9.00 12.81
CA ALA A 108 1.60 10.29 12.35
C ALA A 108 0.91 11.47 13.03
N MET A 109 -0.42 11.43 13.15
CA MET A 109 -1.21 12.48 13.84
C MET A 109 -0.89 12.53 15.34
N THR A 110 -0.87 11.38 16.03
CA THR A 110 -0.52 11.34 17.45
C THR A 110 0.91 11.83 17.71
N LEU A 111 1.86 11.52 16.81
CA LEU A 111 3.22 12.04 16.94
C LEU A 111 3.27 13.57 16.80
N ASP A 112 2.49 14.13 15.89
CA ASP A 112 2.40 15.58 15.69
C ASP A 112 1.80 16.29 16.91
N GLU A 113 0.69 15.76 17.44
CA GLU A 113 0.07 16.23 18.68
C GLU A 113 1.07 16.22 19.84
N LYS A 114 1.83 15.13 20.03
CA LYS A 114 2.84 15.04 21.10
C LYS A 114 4.02 15.98 20.91
N ARG A 115 4.36 16.34 19.68
CA ARG A 115 5.38 17.37 19.42
C ARG A 115 4.86 18.76 19.77
N HIS A 116 3.62 19.05 19.42
CA HIS A 116 2.97 20.31 19.76
C HIS A 116 2.87 20.50 21.27
N GLU A 117 2.36 19.50 22.00
CA GLU A 117 2.30 19.51 23.48
C GLU A 117 3.68 19.79 24.12
N MET A 118 4.74 19.18 23.58
CA MET A 118 6.10 19.39 24.09
C MET A 118 6.61 20.80 23.82
N HIS A 119 6.31 21.35 22.63
CA HIS A 119 6.69 22.69 22.26
C HIS A 119 5.97 23.73 23.14
N ASP A 120 4.67 23.57 23.34
CA ASP A 120 3.88 24.48 24.16
C ASP A 120 4.32 24.45 25.63
N ALA A 121 4.59 23.27 26.17
CA ALA A 121 5.13 23.14 27.53
C ALA A 121 6.50 23.84 27.66
N ALA A 122 7.34 23.77 26.62
CA ALA A 122 8.62 24.46 26.60
C ALA A 122 8.43 25.99 26.52
N ALA A 123 7.50 26.47 25.69
CA ALA A 123 7.17 27.89 25.56
C ALA A 123 6.62 28.47 26.87
N VAL A 124 5.69 27.78 27.53
CA VAL A 124 5.16 28.16 28.84
C VAL A 124 6.27 28.24 29.88
N LYS A 125 7.20 27.27 29.89
CA LYS A 125 8.33 27.29 30.82
C LYS A 125 9.29 28.45 30.55
N ALA A 126 9.56 28.75 29.28
CA ALA A 126 10.39 29.88 28.89
C ALA A 126 9.75 31.21 29.30
N GLN A 127 8.45 31.38 29.05
CA GLN A 127 7.71 32.59 29.43
C GLN A 127 7.75 32.81 30.94
N LYS A 128 7.48 31.77 31.75
CA LYS A 128 7.56 31.86 33.22
C LYS A 128 8.94 32.31 33.71
N ALA A 129 10.01 31.83 33.09
CA ALA A 129 11.36 32.23 33.46
C ALA A 129 11.63 33.72 33.11
N VAL A 130 11.14 34.19 31.96
CA VAL A 130 11.22 35.61 31.59
C VAL A 130 10.41 36.48 32.55
N ASP A 131 9.19 36.08 32.89
CA ASP A 131 8.30 36.80 33.81
C ASP A 131 8.91 36.89 35.21
N GLU A 132 9.55 35.82 35.70
CA GLU A 132 10.24 35.81 36.98
C GLU A 132 11.42 36.80 37.01
N ILE A 133 12.23 36.84 35.95
CA ILE A 133 13.33 37.81 35.82
C ILE A 133 12.78 39.24 35.77
N ALA A 134 11.73 39.48 34.99
CA ALA A 134 11.11 40.79 34.88
C ALA A 134 10.56 41.29 36.22
N ALA A 135 9.88 40.40 36.97
CA ALA A 135 9.38 40.70 38.30
C ALA A 135 10.51 41.05 39.29
N GLN A 136 11.62 40.30 39.28
CA GLN A 136 12.79 40.58 40.11
C GLN A 136 13.46 41.91 39.76
N CYS A 137 13.57 42.25 38.48
CA CYS A 137 14.11 43.54 38.02
C CYS A 137 13.22 44.70 38.49
N TRP A 138 11.90 44.57 38.33
CA TRP A 138 10.94 45.57 38.80
C TRP A 138 11.01 45.78 40.31
N LEU A 139 11.10 44.70 41.09
CA LEU A 139 11.21 44.77 42.54
C LEU A 139 12.49 45.51 42.98
N ARG A 140 13.63 45.18 42.37
CA ARG A 140 14.92 45.85 42.64
C ARG A 140 14.88 47.34 42.34
N GLN A 141 14.28 47.73 41.22
CA GLN A 141 14.16 49.14 40.84
C GLN A 141 13.27 49.91 41.83
N LYS A 142 12.20 49.28 42.32
CA LYS A 142 11.32 49.88 43.32
C LYS A 142 12.01 50.07 44.68
N THR A 143 12.86 49.12 45.09
CA THR A 143 13.59 49.21 46.37
C THR A 143 14.78 50.17 46.34
N LEU A 144 15.36 50.45 45.16
CA LEU A 144 16.49 51.37 44.99
C LEU A 144 16.06 52.81 44.68
N GLY A 145 14.79 53.02 44.32
CA GLY A 145 14.20 54.33 44.02
C GLY A 145 13.41 54.95 45.18
N SER A 146 13.49 54.40 46.40
CA SER A 146 13.01 54.99 47.66
C SER A 146 14.21 55.26 48.57
#